data_AF-A0A7R9LZT0-F1
#
_entry.id   AF-A0A7R9LZT0-F1
#
_cell.length_a   1.000
_cell.length_b   1.000
_cell.length_c   1.000
_cell.angle_alpha   90.00
_cell.angle_beta   90.00
_cell.angle_gamma   90.00
#
_symmetry.space_group_name_H-M   'P 1'
#
loop_
_entity.id
_entity.type
_entity.pdbx_description
1 polymer ?
#
loop_
_entity_poly.entity_id
_entity_poly.type
_entity_poly.pdbx_seq_one_letter_code
_entity_poly.pdbx_strand_id
1 'polypeptide(L)'
;MTPGILNYLIANLSHKNDYSIVLFTLIALEKFAQTSENKLTITKKLDETSKKALLVLEALIDDKDYVKKQVGFCAQWSLDNLFLKEGRPLTHEKTDRQELNAVLNANDVSEYLKISANGLMARCDASSFESVRCTYQVTEGVFYYEAILITSGVMQIGWATKDSKFLNHEGYGIGDDEY
;
A
#
# COMPACT_ATOMS: atom_id res chain seq x y z
N MET A 1 -5.07 21.90 -5.36
CA MET A 1 -4.58 21.31 -6.63
C MET A 1 -5.29 22.00 -7.79
N THR A 2 -4.64 22.24 -8.94
CA THR A 2 -5.31 22.92 -10.06
C THR A 2 -6.18 21.94 -10.88
N PRO A 3 -7.26 22.42 -11.54
CA PRO A 3 -8.09 21.56 -12.39
C PRO A 3 -7.32 20.87 -13.52
N GLY A 4 -6.32 21.55 -14.10
CA GLY A 4 -5.48 20.98 -15.15
C GLY A 4 -4.66 19.78 -14.68
N ILE A 5 -4.05 19.87 -13.50
CA ILE A 5 -3.30 18.76 -12.89
C ILE A 5 -4.23 17.59 -12.60
N LEU A 6 -5.41 17.84 -12.01
CA LEU A 6 -6.36 16.79 -11.70
C LEU A 6 -6.86 16.06 -12.96
N ASN A 7 -7.23 16.80 -14.00
CA ASN A 7 -7.67 16.22 -15.26
C ASN A 7 -6.57 15.37 -15.91
N TYR A 8 -5.32 15.84 -15.86
CA TYR A 8 -4.17 15.08 -16.35
C TYR A 8 -3.99 13.76 -15.59
N LEU A 9 -3.97 13.81 -14.25
CA LEU A 9 -3.84 12.61 -13.42
C LEU A 9 -4.98 11.62 -13.68
N ILE A 10 -6.22 12.09 -13.71
CA ILE A 10 -7.37 11.21 -13.93
C ILE A 10 -7.36 10.60 -15.34
N ALA A 11 -6.96 11.34 -16.37
CA ALA A 11 -6.81 10.80 -17.72
C ALA A 11 -5.76 9.67 -17.80
N ASN A 12 -4.79 9.68 -16.90
CA ASN A 12 -3.76 8.64 -16.84
C ASN A 12 -4.23 7.34 -16.19
N LEU A 13 -5.36 7.32 -15.48
CA LEU A 13 -5.95 6.11 -14.88
C LEU A 13 -6.59 5.21 -15.94
N SER A 14 -5.78 4.59 -16.78
CA SER A 14 -6.24 3.75 -17.89
C SER A 14 -5.32 2.55 -18.08
N HIS A 15 -5.91 1.38 -18.30
CA HIS A 15 -5.20 0.14 -18.66
C HIS A 15 -4.51 0.21 -20.04
N LYS A 16 -4.74 1.28 -20.81
CA LYS A 16 -4.09 1.52 -22.10
C LYS A 16 -2.77 2.26 -21.98
N ASN A 17 -2.51 2.87 -20.82
CA ASN A 17 -1.28 3.61 -20.57
C ASN A 17 -0.21 2.69 -20.00
N ASP A 18 1.04 3.16 -20.02
CA ASP A 18 2.13 2.50 -19.31
C ASP A 18 1.80 2.38 -17.81
N TYR A 19 1.95 1.18 -17.24
CA TYR A 19 1.57 0.93 -15.85
C TYR A 19 2.43 1.67 -14.83
N SER A 20 3.65 2.08 -15.20
CA SER A 20 4.47 2.95 -14.35
C SER A 20 3.84 4.34 -14.25
N ILE A 21 3.33 4.88 -15.35
CA ILE A 21 2.59 6.16 -15.36
C ILE A 21 1.32 6.04 -14.53
N VAL A 22 0.59 4.93 -14.66
CA VAL A 22 -0.61 4.68 -13.84
C VAL A 22 -0.25 4.60 -12.35
N LEU A 23 0.83 3.89 -12.00
CA LEU A 23 1.30 3.74 -10.62
C LEU A 23 1.65 5.10 -10.01
N PHE A 24 2.48 5.90 -10.67
CA PHE A 24 2.86 7.23 -10.18
C PHE A 24 1.67 8.18 -10.13
N THR A 25 0.69 8.01 -11.02
CA THR A 25 -0.57 8.76 -10.97
C THR A 25 -1.37 8.43 -9.71
N LEU A 26 -1.51 7.14 -9.37
CA LEU A 26 -2.21 6.71 -8.14
C LEU A 26 -1.52 7.27 -6.89
N ILE A 27 -0.18 7.18 -6.83
CA ILE A 27 0.61 7.72 -5.72
C ILE A 27 0.42 9.25 -5.62
N ALA A 28 0.48 9.97 -6.74
CA ALA A 28 0.30 11.41 -6.75
C ALA A 28 -1.09 11.82 -6.27
N LEU A 29 -2.15 11.14 -6.73
CA LEU A 29 -3.52 11.39 -6.28
C LEU A 29 -3.67 11.17 -4.78
N GLU A 30 -3.07 10.11 -4.24
CA GLU A 30 -3.05 9.86 -2.80
C GLU A 30 -2.32 10.97 -2.04
N LYS A 31 -1.15 11.42 -2.50
CA LYS A 31 -0.42 12.52 -1.86
C LYS A 31 -1.22 13.81 -1.89
N PHE A 32 -1.87 14.14 -3.01
CA PHE A 32 -2.75 15.31 -3.06
C PHE A 32 -3.95 15.19 -2.12
N ALA A 33 -4.49 13.98 -1.92
CA ALA A 33 -5.62 13.71 -1.05
C ALA A 33 -5.30 13.76 0.46
N GLN A 34 -4.07 14.08 0.86
CA GLN A 34 -3.72 14.30 2.26
C GLN A 34 -4.42 15.54 2.87
N THR A 35 -4.83 16.50 2.05
CA THR A 35 -5.69 17.61 2.52
C THR A 35 -7.16 17.32 2.24
N SER A 36 -8.04 17.64 3.20
CA SER A 36 -9.47 17.37 3.09
C SER A 36 -10.10 18.01 1.85
N GLU A 37 -9.69 19.23 1.49
CA GLU A 37 -10.20 19.95 0.30
C GLU A 37 -9.83 19.23 -1.00
N ASN A 38 -8.57 18.83 -1.16
CA ASN A 38 -8.14 18.09 -2.34
C ASN A 38 -8.79 16.71 -2.37
N LYS A 39 -8.92 16.01 -1.23
CA LYS A 39 -9.57 14.70 -1.14
C LYS A 39 -11.01 14.76 -1.66
N LEU A 40 -11.79 15.75 -1.22
CA LEU A 40 -13.16 15.96 -1.68
C LEU A 40 -13.21 16.24 -3.19
N THR A 41 -12.32 17.11 -3.67
CA THR A 41 -12.25 17.48 -5.09
C THR A 41 -11.90 16.29 -5.98
N ILE A 42 -10.90 15.50 -5.59
CA ILE A 42 -10.48 14.28 -6.30
C ILE A 42 -11.60 13.25 -6.29
N THR A 43 -12.20 12.98 -5.13
CA THR A 43 -13.28 11.99 -4.97
C THR A 43 -14.44 12.32 -5.90
N LYS A 44 -14.92 13.58 -5.87
CA LYS A 44 -16.01 14.03 -6.75
C LYS A 44 -15.67 13.78 -8.23
N LYS A 45 -14.45 14.12 -8.65
CA LYS A 45 -14.05 13.96 -10.06
C LYS A 45 -13.90 12.49 -10.48
N LEU A 46 -13.43 11.64 -9.57
CA LEU A 46 -13.37 10.19 -9.80
C LEU A 46 -14.78 9.60 -9.95
N ASP A 47 -15.73 10.01 -9.11
CA ASP A 47 -17.12 9.55 -9.15
C ASP A 47 -17.79 9.84 -10.50
N GLU A 48 -17.52 11.03 -11.04
CA GLU A 48 -18.04 11.46 -12.34
C GLU A 48 -17.46 10.69 -13.52
N THR A 49 -16.18 10.28 -13.47
CA THR A 49 -15.45 9.93 -14.70
C THR A 49 -14.68 8.61 -14.67
N SER A 50 -14.13 8.21 -13.52
CA SER A 50 -13.00 7.27 -13.50
C SER A 50 -13.01 6.26 -12.36
N LYS A 51 -14.07 6.21 -11.54
CA LYS A 51 -14.17 5.20 -10.47
C LYS A 51 -14.26 3.77 -11.02
N LYS A 52 -14.82 3.62 -12.23
CA LYS A 52 -14.77 2.35 -12.98
C LYS A 52 -13.33 1.96 -13.35
N ALA A 53 -12.46 2.92 -13.63
CA ALA A 53 -11.07 2.64 -13.97
C ALA A 53 -10.32 2.06 -12.77
N LEU A 54 -10.50 2.60 -11.56
CA LEU A 54 -9.91 2.05 -10.34
C LEU A 54 -10.31 0.58 -10.10
N LEU A 55 -11.57 0.21 -10.40
CA LEU A 55 -12.03 -1.18 -10.32
C LEU A 55 -11.39 -2.11 -11.35
N VAL A 56 -11.11 -1.60 -12.55
CA VAL A 56 -10.37 -2.38 -13.54
C VAL A 56 -8.91 -2.56 -13.10
N LEU A 57 -8.31 -1.52 -12.52
CA LEU A 57 -6.94 -1.56 -12.04
C LEU A 57 -6.77 -2.45 -10.81
N GLU A 58 -7.73 -2.47 -9.86
CA GLU A 58 -7.63 -3.31 -8.65
C GLU A 58 -7.53 -4.81 -8.98
N ALA A 59 -8.08 -5.24 -10.11
CA ALA A 59 -8.01 -6.63 -10.57
C ALA A 59 -6.58 -7.11 -10.90
N LEU A 60 -5.61 -6.20 -10.97
CA LEU A 60 -4.20 -6.51 -11.24
C LEU A 60 -3.42 -6.94 -10.00
N ILE A 61 -4.04 -6.99 -8.82
CA ILE A 61 -3.40 -7.31 -7.53
C ILE A 61 -2.59 -8.62 -7.56
N ASP A 62 -3.03 -9.61 -8.34
CA ASP A 62 -2.41 -10.93 -8.46
C ASP A 62 -1.63 -11.13 -9.77
N ASP A 63 -1.39 -10.05 -10.54
CA ASP A 63 -0.65 -10.14 -11.79
C ASP A 63 0.81 -10.62 -11.55
N LYS A 64 1.36 -11.30 -12.55
CA LYS A 64 2.75 -11.79 -12.53
C LYS A 64 3.74 -10.65 -12.80
N ASP A 65 3.31 -9.63 -13.54
CA ASP A 65 4.08 -8.41 -13.72
C ASP A 65 4.05 -7.57 -12.44
N TYR A 66 5.23 -7.30 -11.89
CA TYR A 66 5.34 -6.59 -10.62
C TYR A 66 4.86 -5.14 -10.67
N VAL A 67 4.93 -4.45 -11.81
CA VAL A 67 4.40 -3.08 -11.92
C VAL A 67 2.88 -3.11 -11.92
N LYS A 68 2.27 -4.05 -12.65
CA LYS A 68 0.81 -4.24 -12.63
C LYS A 68 0.30 -4.65 -11.25
N LYS A 69 1.00 -5.55 -10.57
CA LYS A 69 0.71 -5.93 -9.17
C LYS A 69 0.71 -4.73 -8.24
N GLN A 70 1.70 -3.83 -8.36
CA GLN A 70 1.73 -2.58 -7.60
C GLN A 70 0.54 -1.66 -7.93
N VAL A 71 0.17 -1.53 -9.21
CA VAL A 71 -1.01 -0.76 -9.62
C VAL A 71 -2.29 -1.34 -9.00
N GLY A 72 -2.45 -2.67 -9.02
CA GLY A 72 -3.56 -3.35 -8.37
C GLY A 72 -3.63 -3.08 -6.87
N PHE A 73 -2.49 -3.18 -6.19
CA PHE A 73 -2.37 -2.86 -4.77
C PHE A 73 -2.77 -1.42 -4.46
N CYS A 74 -2.20 -0.44 -5.17
CA CYS A 74 -2.50 0.98 -4.95
C CYS A 74 -3.95 1.34 -5.29
N ALA A 75 -4.53 0.73 -6.33
CA ALA A 75 -5.93 0.94 -6.70
C ALA A 75 -6.90 0.37 -5.66
N GLN A 76 -6.65 -0.85 -5.19
CA GLN A 76 -7.43 -1.49 -4.12
C GLN A 76 -7.34 -0.68 -2.82
N TRP A 77 -6.11 -0.31 -2.42
CA TRP A 77 -5.87 0.53 -1.24
C TRP A 77 -6.63 1.86 -1.32
N SER A 78 -6.60 2.50 -2.49
CA SER A 78 -7.31 3.76 -2.72
C SER A 78 -8.82 3.59 -2.56
N LEU A 79 -9.40 2.51 -3.10
CA LEU A 79 -10.83 2.23 -2.99
C LEU A 79 -11.28 1.81 -1.58
N ASP A 80 -10.35 1.29 -0.76
CA ASP A 80 -10.62 0.87 0.62
C ASP A 80 -10.42 2.01 1.65
N ASN A 81 -9.54 2.98 1.38
CA ASN A 81 -9.10 3.93 2.41
C ASN A 81 -9.31 5.41 2.05
N LEU A 82 -9.36 5.76 0.75
CA LEU A 82 -9.28 7.15 0.29
C LEU A 82 -10.50 7.58 -0.52
N PHE A 83 -10.81 6.85 -1.57
CA PHE A 83 -11.82 7.18 -2.58
C PHE A 83 -12.94 6.12 -2.57
N LEU A 84 -13.56 5.94 -1.40
CA LEU A 84 -14.57 4.91 -1.14
C LEU A 84 -15.67 4.92 -2.19
N LYS A 85 -16.01 3.75 -2.74
CA LYS A 85 -17.13 3.58 -3.67
C LYS A 85 -18.37 3.10 -2.94
N GLU A 86 -19.47 3.84 -3.05
CA GLU A 86 -20.77 3.42 -2.50
C GLU A 86 -21.18 2.04 -3.06
N GLY A 87 -21.63 1.16 -2.16
CA GLY A 87 -22.05 -0.20 -2.48
C GLY A 87 -20.92 -1.18 -2.80
N ARG A 88 -19.64 -0.79 -2.73
CA ARG A 88 -18.50 -1.72 -2.82
C ARG A 88 -18.12 -2.21 -1.42
N PRO A 89 -18.17 -3.52 -1.13
CA PRO A 89 -17.62 -4.08 0.10
C PRO A 89 -16.12 -3.80 0.21
N LEU A 90 -15.65 -3.44 1.41
CA LEU A 90 -14.23 -3.20 1.65
C LEU A 90 -13.47 -4.52 1.58
N THR A 91 -12.22 -4.49 1.12
CA THR A 91 -11.48 -5.74 0.91
C THR A 91 -11.28 -6.52 2.20
N HIS A 92 -11.11 -5.85 3.33
CA HIS A 92 -10.94 -6.51 4.63
C HIS A 92 -12.20 -7.26 5.12
N GLU A 93 -13.39 -6.89 4.64
CA GLU A 93 -14.66 -7.54 5.02
C GLU A 93 -14.85 -8.89 4.31
N LYS A 94 -14.21 -9.05 3.14
CA LYS A 94 -14.34 -10.23 2.27
C LYS A 94 -13.07 -11.10 2.22
N THR A 95 -11.98 -10.65 2.83
CA THR A 95 -10.72 -11.39 2.83
C THR A 95 -10.76 -12.47 3.90
N ASP A 96 -10.67 -13.72 3.49
CA ASP A 96 -10.50 -14.83 4.42
C ASP A 96 -9.06 -14.86 4.95
N ARG A 97 -8.94 -15.01 6.27
CA ARG A 97 -7.67 -15.10 7.00
C ARG A 97 -7.58 -16.35 7.88
N GLN A 98 -8.55 -17.28 7.79
CA GLN A 98 -8.62 -18.43 8.70
C GLN A 98 -7.38 -19.33 8.65
N GLU A 99 -6.71 -19.41 7.50
CA GLU A 99 -5.51 -20.23 7.31
C GLU A 99 -4.19 -19.48 7.59
N LEU A 100 -4.25 -18.22 8.04
CA LEU A 100 -3.06 -17.40 8.29
C LEU A 100 -2.62 -17.47 9.76
N ASN A 101 -1.46 -18.05 10.02
CA ASN A 101 -0.87 -18.16 11.36
C ASN A 101 -0.07 -16.91 11.77
N ALA A 102 0.45 -16.17 10.80
CA ALA A 102 1.23 -14.95 11.00
C ALA A 102 0.91 -13.96 9.89
N VAL A 103 0.71 -12.70 10.27
CA VAL A 103 0.49 -11.58 9.34
C VAL A 103 1.27 -10.37 9.82
N LEU A 104 1.42 -9.37 8.96
CA LEU A 104 1.96 -8.06 9.34
C LEU A 104 1.01 -7.38 10.34
N ASN A 105 1.55 -6.93 11.46
CA ASN A 105 0.77 -6.41 12.58
C ASN A 105 0.47 -4.92 12.36
N ALA A 106 -0.77 -4.60 12.00
CA ALA A 106 -1.22 -3.22 11.81
C ALA A 106 -1.27 -2.38 13.10
N ASN A 107 -1.11 -2.99 14.28
CA ASN A 107 -0.97 -2.26 15.56
C ASN A 107 0.50 -2.03 15.94
N ASP A 108 1.45 -2.56 15.17
CA ASP A 108 2.88 -2.52 15.44
C ASP A 108 3.64 -2.19 14.15
N VAL A 109 3.35 -1.00 13.66
CA VAL A 109 3.72 -0.47 12.36
C VAL A 109 3.91 1.04 12.46
N SER A 110 4.77 1.60 11.62
CA SER A 110 4.92 3.04 11.46
C SER A 110 3.82 3.66 10.56
N GLU A 111 3.59 4.97 10.69
CA GLU A 111 2.38 5.66 10.25
C GLU A 111 2.00 5.51 8.77
N TYR A 112 2.98 5.46 7.85
CA TYR A 112 2.73 5.57 6.40
C TYR A 112 2.81 4.25 5.63
N LEU A 113 2.91 3.12 6.34
CA LEU A 113 2.95 1.81 5.69
C LEU A 113 1.54 1.35 5.29
N LYS A 114 1.40 0.91 4.04
CA LYS A 114 0.18 0.28 3.54
C LYS A 114 0.27 -1.21 3.71
N ILE A 115 -0.72 -1.83 4.35
CA ILE A 115 -0.79 -3.28 4.55
C ILE A 115 -2.00 -3.84 3.80
N SER A 116 -1.81 -4.89 2.99
CA SER A 116 -2.91 -5.52 2.27
C SER A 116 -3.99 -6.06 3.21
N ALA A 117 -5.20 -6.26 2.69
CA ALA A 117 -6.31 -6.79 3.46
C ALA A 117 -6.08 -8.21 4.00
N ASN A 118 -5.15 -9.00 3.44
CA ASN A 118 -4.75 -10.30 4.02
C ASN A 118 -3.56 -10.18 5.00
N GLY A 119 -2.96 -8.99 5.15
CA GLY A 119 -1.83 -8.74 6.03
C GLY A 119 -0.51 -9.32 5.53
N LEU A 120 -0.40 -9.73 4.27
CA LEU A 120 0.80 -10.41 3.73
C LEU A 120 1.65 -9.54 2.80
N MET A 121 1.20 -8.34 2.45
CA MET A 121 1.93 -7.40 1.60
C MET A 121 2.00 -6.05 2.28
N ALA A 122 3.21 -5.48 2.32
CA ALA A 122 3.44 -4.11 2.74
C ALA A 122 3.99 -3.26 1.58
N ARG A 123 3.63 -1.99 1.58
CA ARG A 123 4.17 -0.99 0.64
C ARG A 123 4.36 0.34 1.36
N CYS A 124 5.52 0.95 1.17
CA CYS A 124 5.78 2.34 1.55
C CYS A 124 5.88 3.21 0.29
N ASP A 125 5.10 4.29 0.25
CA ASP A 125 5.20 5.38 -0.75
C ASP A 125 5.62 6.71 -0.08
N ALA A 126 6.08 6.66 1.16
CA ALA A 126 6.64 7.81 1.87
C ALA A 126 8.15 7.92 1.61
N SER A 127 8.72 9.07 1.95
CA SER A 127 10.16 9.28 1.91
C SER A 127 10.86 8.76 3.18
N SER A 128 10.11 8.42 4.23
CA SER A 128 10.59 7.83 5.47
C SER A 128 10.73 6.30 5.37
N PHE A 129 11.59 5.73 6.22
CA PHE A 129 11.77 4.29 6.36
C PHE A 129 10.72 3.70 7.29
N GLU A 130 9.64 3.21 6.70
CA GLU A 130 8.54 2.62 7.43
C GLU A 130 8.82 1.15 7.79
N SER A 131 8.45 0.73 9.00
CA SER A 131 8.74 -0.60 9.56
C SER A 131 7.48 -1.26 10.10
N VAL A 132 7.45 -2.60 10.08
CA VAL A 132 6.34 -3.41 10.61
C VAL A 132 6.88 -4.74 11.14
N ARG A 133 6.35 -5.20 12.28
CA ARG A 133 6.59 -6.56 12.80
C ARG A 133 5.41 -7.47 12.46
N CYS A 134 5.65 -8.77 12.41
CA CYS A 134 4.55 -9.73 12.25
C CYS A 134 3.86 -10.03 13.60
N THR A 135 2.69 -10.65 13.55
CA THR A 135 1.89 -11.01 14.74
C THR A 135 2.41 -12.23 15.49
N TYR A 136 3.39 -12.95 14.92
CA TYR A 136 3.91 -14.19 15.50
C TYR A 136 5.32 -13.99 16.02
N GLN A 137 5.51 -14.26 17.32
CA GLN A 137 6.82 -14.19 17.95
C GLN A 137 7.48 -15.57 17.94
N VAL A 138 8.73 -15.62 17.47
CA VAL A 138 9.59 -16.79 17.63
C VAL A 138 10.28 -16.72 18.99
N THR A 139 10.23 -17.81 19.76
CA THR A 139 10.86 -17.89 21.10
C THR A 139 11.89 -19.00 21.21
N GLU A 140 11.63 -20.17 20.60
CA GLU A 140 12.50 -21.34 20.68
C GLU A 140 12.36 -22.21 19.43
N GLY A 141 13.47 -22.81 18.98
CA GLY A 141 13.51 -23.69 17.81
C GLY A 141 14.30 -23.10 16.64
N VAL A 142 14.09 -23.67 15.45
CA VAL A 142 14.75 -23.26 14.20
C VAL A 142 13.67 -22.83 13.22
N PHE A 143 13.80 -21.60 12.72
CA PHE A 143 12.81 -20.99 11.83
C PHE A 143 13.47 -20.48 10.57
N TYR A 144 12.67 -20.42 9.51
CA TYR A 144 12.98 -19.72 8.28
C TYR A 144 11.71 -19.01 7.81
N TYR A 145 11.89 -17.96 7.03
CA TYR A 145 10.80 -17.30 6.31
C TYR A 145 11.31 -16.90 4.93
N GLU A 146 10.36 -16.67 4.03
CA GLU A 146 10.63 -16.18 2.68
C GLU A 146 9.88 -14.85 2.48
N ALA A 147 10.47 -13.96 1.69
CA ALA A 147 9.85 -12.70 1.31
C ALA A 147 9.96 -12.53 -0.20
N ILE A 148 8.88 -12.07 -0.83
CA ILE A 148 8.85 -11.76 -2.26
C ILE A 148 9.04 -10.26 -2.43
N LEU A 149 10.13 -9.86 -3.10
CA LEU A 149 10.36 -8.45 -3.44
C LEU A 149 9.59 -8.10 -4.71
N ILE A 150 8.71 -7.12 -4.60
CA ILE A 150 7.90 -6.62 -5.72
C ILE A 150 8.51 -5.35 -6.34
N THR A 151 9.30 -4.60 -5.57
CA THR A 151 9.89 -3.33 -6.00
C THR A 151 11.41 -3.35 -5.82
N SER A 152 12.10 -2.43 -6.48
CA SER A 152 13.55 -2.25 -6.39
C SER A 152 13.98 -1.23 -5.34
N GLY A 153 13.08 -0.85 -4.42
CA GLY A 153 13.41 0.11 -3.36
C GLY A 153 14.36 -0.49 -2.33
N VAL A 154 14.99 0.37 -1.53
CA VAL A 154 15.78 -0.08 -0.37
C VAL A 154 14.82 -0.65 0.68
N MET A 155 15.06 -1.88 1.09
CA MET A 155 14.26 -2.60 2.09
C MET A 155 15.21 -3.35 3.03
N GLN A 156 14.98 -3.24 4.34
CA GLN A 156 15.64 -4.06 5.35
C GLN A 156 14.64 -5.15 5.78
N ILE A 157 15.07 -6.41 5.73
CA ILE A 157 14.23 -7.57 6.05
C ILE A 157 15.03 -8.46 6.98
N GLY A 158 14.50 -8.71 8.17
CA GLY A 158 15.21 -9.44 9.20
C GLY A 158 14.34 -9.76 10.40
N TRP A 159 15.00 -10.20 11.47
CA TRP A 159 14.41 -10.38 12.78
C TRP A 159 14.61 -9.12 13.62
N ALA A 160 13.67 -8.86 14.51
CA ALA A 160 13.73 -7.76 15.48
C ALA A 160 13.04 -8.22 16.76
N THR A 161 13.55 -7.81 17.91
CA THR A 161 12.85 -7.98 19.18
C THR A 161 11.81 -6.88 19.42
N LYS A 162 11.15 -6.92 20.59
CA LYS A 162 10.22 -5.86 20.99
C LYS A 162 10.94 -4.54 21.29
N ASP A 163 12.22 -4.62 21.63
CA ASP A 163 13.06 -3.51 22.05
C ASP A 163 13.72 -2.77 20.88
N SER A 164 13.66 -3.33 19.66
CA SER A 164 14.15 -2.68 18.44
C SER A 164 13.45 -1.34 18.23
N LYS A 165 14.22 -0.34 17.86
CA LYS A 165 13.76 1.03 17.63
C LYS A 165 13.54 1.24 16.15
N PHE A 166 12.36 1.76 15.79
CA PHE A 166 12.06 2.14 14.41
C PHE A 166 11.92 3.66 14.34
N LEU A 167 12.97 4.33 13.86
CA LEU A 167 13.01 5.79 13.72
C LEU A 167 12.90 6.14 12.24
N ASN A 168 11.65 6.16 11.77
CA ASN A 168 11.32 6.27 10.35
C ASN A 168 11.90 7.51 9.64
N HIS A 169 11.99 8.65 10.31
CA HIS A 169 12.57 9.88 9.77
C HIS A 169 14.10 9.90 9.79
N GLU A 170 14.72 9.08 10.65
CA GLU A 170 16.18 8.97 10.78
C GLU A 170 16.74 7.84 9.90
N GLY A 171 15.86 7.06 9.27
CA GLY A 171 16.25 5.93 8.43
C GLY A 171 16.66 4.70 9.24
N TYR A 172 16.31 4.65 10.52
CA TYR A 172 16.71 3.58 11.43
C TYR A 172 15.69 2.45 11.41
N GLY A 173 16.11 1.27 10.95
CA GLY A 173 15.26 0.11 10.73
C GLY A 173 15.88 -1.19 11.24
N ILE A 174 15.56 -2.29 10.56
CA ILE A 174 15.94 -3.62 11.01
C ILE A 174 17.45 -3.83 10.91
N GLY A 175 18.07 -4.20 12.02
CA GLY A 175 19.50 -4.50 12.10
C GLY A 175 20.40 -3.28 12.30
N ASP A 176 19.81 -2.11 12.61
CA ASP A 176 20.57 -0.89 12.88
C ASP A 176 20.88 -0.69 14.38
N ASP A 177 20.19 -1.41 15.30
CA ASP A 177 20.47 -1.47 16.74
C ASP A 177 20.94 -2.85 17.21
N GLU A 178 21.12 -3.00 18.52
CA GLU A 178 21.47 -4.25 19.18
C GLU A 178 20.31 -5.28 19.30
N TYR A 179 19.12 -5.02 18.73
CA TYR A 179 17.85 -5.71 19.05
C TYR A 179 17.09 -6.34 17.88
#